data_AF-A0A3D4UAU2-F1
#
_entry.id   AF-A0A3D4UAU2-F1
#
_cell.length_a   1.000
_cell.length_b   1.000
_cell.length_c   1.000
_cell.angle_alpha   90.00
_cell.angle_beta   90.00
_cell.angle_gamma   90.00
#
_symmetry.space_group_name_H-M   'P 1'
#
loop_
_entity.id
_entity.type
_entity.pdbx_description
1 polymer ?
#
loop_
_entity_poly.entity_id
_entity_poly.type
_entity_poly.pdbx_seq_one_letter_code
_entity_poly.pdbx_strand_id
1 'polypeptide(L)'
;MTTRGAVLRAGDKLLQIVPSDDPLIVEAKVAPADVAFLRNGLRASVKLDAWDYTLYGSLKGRVVYISPDTLEEEMHGEMRPYYRVHIQTDSNTPEGRKPLRRTVDEAMHEP
;
A
#
# COMPACT_ATOMS: atom_id res chain seq x y z
N MET A 1 -41.95 14.55 13.56
CA MET A 1 -42.48 13.53 12.65
C MET A 1 -41.32 12.76 12.04
N THR A 2 -41.19 11.48 12.35
CA THR A 2 -40.48 10.45 11.57
C THR A 2 -41.22 10.27 10.22
N THR A 3 -40.70 9.84 9.06
CA THR A 3 -39.70 8.81 8.71
C THR A 3 -39.46 8.81 7.17
N ARG A 4 -38.43 8.07 6.72
CA ARG A 4 -38.32 7.26 5.46
C ARG A 4 -38.43 7.96 4.10
N GLY A 5 -37.33 7.92 3.34
CA GLY A 5 -37.37 8.21 1.91
C GLY A 5 -36.08 8.01 1.09
N ALA A 6 -34.92 7.77 1.71
CA ALA A 6 -33.73 7.42 0.94
C ALA A 6 -33.80 5.94 0.54
N VAL A 7 -34.27 5.67 -0.68
CA VAL A 7 -34.21 4.35 -1.30
C VAL A 7 -32.76 4.08 -1.68
N LEU A 8 -32.04 3.36 -0.81
CA LEU A 8 -30.74 2.78 -1.12
C LEU A 8 -30.96 1.69 -2.18
N ARG A 9 -30.29 1.79 -3.33
CA ARG A 9 -30.33 0.73 -4.35
C ARG A 9 -29.51 -0.46 -3.84
N ALA A 10 -30.07 -1.66 -3.96
CA ALA A 10 -29.35 -2.89 -3.64
C ALA A 10 -28.15 -3.03 -4.61
N GLY A 11 -26.94 -2.86 -4.10
CA GLY A 11 -25.71 -2.98 -4.90
C GLY A 11 -24.61 -1.99 -4.53
N ASP A 12 -24.95 -0.87 -3.89
CA ASP A 12 -23.93 0.09 -3.44
C ASP A 12 -23.22 -0.45 -2.19
N LYS A 13 -21.92 -0.71 -2.31
CA LYS A 13 -21.06 -1.04 -1.16
C LYS A 13 -21.06 0.16 -0.21
N LEU A 14 -21.78 0.04 0.90
CA LEU A 14 -21.91 1.11 1.90
C LEU A 14 -20.65 1.29 2.75
N LEU A 15 -19.86 0.22 2.91
CA LEU A 15 -18.66 0.21 3.77
C LEU A 15 -17.75 -0.95 3.34
N GLN A 16 -16.47 -0.67 3.12
CA GLN A 16 -15.43 -1.70 2.98
C GLN A 16 -14.58 -1.67 4.24
N ILE A 17 -14.70 -2.70 5.07
CA ILE A 17 -13.81 -2.92 6.20
C ILE A 17 -12.54 -3.54 5.62
N VAL A 18 -11.45 -2.79 5.62
CA VAL A 18 -10.12 -3.33 5.30
C VAL A 18 -9.58 -3.97 6.58
N PRO A 19 -9.26 -5.28 6.60
CA PRO A 19 -8.65 -5.92 7.76
C PRO A 19 -7.35 -5.19 8.13
N SER A 20 -7.17 -4.85 9.41
CA SER A 20 -6.00 -4.11 9.88
C SER A 20 -4.71 -4.96 9.92
N ASP A 21 -4.83 -6.28 9.78
CA ASP A 21 -3.74 -7.27 9.87
C ASP A 21 -3.22 -7.75 8.51
N ASP A 22 -3.77 -7.26 7.39
CA ASP A 22 -3.26 -7.66 6.07
C ASP A 22 -1.88 -7.03 5.83
N PRO A 23 -0.89 -7.80 5.36
CA PRO A 23 0.42 -7.27 5.07
C PRO A 23 0.34 -6.25 3.92
N LEU A 24 1.10 -5.15 4.03
CA LEU A 24 1.12 -4.14 2.98
C LEU A 24 1.72 -4.73 1.71
N ILE A 25 0.97 -4.64 0.61
CA ILE A 25 1.43 -5.02 -0.72
C ILE A 25 1.73 -3.76 -1.51
N VAL A 26 2.97 -3.67 -1.98
CA VAL A 26 3.44 -2.60 -2.85
C VAL A 26 3.47 -3.14 -4.28
N GLU A 27 2.70 -2.52 -5.17
CA GLU A 27 2.78 -2.79 -6.60
C GLU A 27 3.88 -1.91 -7.22
N ALA A 28 4.82 -2.56 -7.91
CA ALA A 28 5.89 -1.91 -8.64
C ALA A 28 5.79 -2.27 -10.14
N LYS A 29 6.06 -1.28 -10.98
CA LYS A 29 6.19 -1.46 -12.43
C LYS A 29 7.66 -1.58 -12.77
N VAL A 30 8.03 -2.67 -13.42
CA VAL A 30 9.43 -2.98 -13.73
C VAL A 30 9.62 -3.07 -15.23
N ALA A 31 10.66 -2.41 -15.74
CA ALA A 31 10.97 -2.44 -17.15
C ALA A 31 11.35 -3.87 -17.60
N PRO A 32 11.00 -4.29 -18.84
CA PRO A 32 11.40 -5.59 -19.36
C PRO A 32 12.91 -5.86 -19.34
N ALA A 33 13.74 -4.81 -19.41
CA ALA A 33 15.19 -4.95 -19.32
C ALA A 33 15.68 -5.41 -17.93
N ASP A 34 14.91 -5.12 -16.86
CA ASP A 34 15.30 -5.37 -15.48
C ASP A 34 14.63 -6.61 -14.86
N VAL A 35 13.57 -7.13 -15.49
CA VAL A 35 12.79 -8.26 -14.94
C VAL A 35 13.61 -9.54 -14.79
N ALA A 36 14.65 -9.74 -15.62
CA ALA A 36 15.49 -10.94 -15.59
C ALA A 36 16.22 -11.16 -14.25
N PHE A 37 16.38 -10.10 -13.45
CA PHE A 37 17.03 -10.17 -12.14
C PHE A 37 16.05 -10.42 -10.99
N LEU A 38 14.75 -10.35 -11.27
CA LEU A 38 13.70 -10.53 -10.28
C LEU A 38 13.35 -12.01 -10.09
N ARG A 39 13.05 -12.36 -8.84
CA ARG A 39 12.57 -13.67 -8.46
C ARG A 39 11.74 -13.59 -7.19
N ASN A 40 10.79 -14.49 -7.03
CA ASN A 40 10.04 -14.61 -5.79
C ASN A 40 10.99 -14.85 -4.61
N GLY A 41 10.70 -14.21 -3.48
CA GLY A 41 11.54 -14.20 -2.28
C GLY A 41 12.70 -13.22 -2.31
N LEU A 42 12.95 -12.52 -3.41
CA LEU A 42 14.00 -11.49 -3.49
C LEU A 42 13.72 -10.37 -2.47
N ARG A 43 14.72 -10.03 -1.66
CA ARG A 43 14.63 -8.94 -0.69
C ARG A 43 14.52 -7.60 -1.41
N ALA A 44 13.59 -6.77 -0.95
CA ALA A 44 13.33 -5.45 -1.48
C ALA A 44 13.32 -4.42 -0.33
N SER A 45 13.74 -3.19 -0.65
CA SER A 45 13.62 -2.03 0.22
C SER A 45 12.73 -1.02 -0.49
N VAL A 46 11.59 -0.71 0.11
CA VAL A 46 10.61 0.23 -0.43
C VAL A 46 10.76 1.57 0.29
N LYS A 47 10.93 2.63 -0.49
CA LYS A 47 10.94 4.01 -0.02
C LYS A 47 9.66 4.67 -0.51
N LEU A 48 8.96 5.37 0.38
CA LEU A 48 7.71 6.05 0.05
C LEU A 48 7.99 7.54 -0.13
N ASP A 49 7.65 8.10 -1.30
CA ASP A 49 7.89 9.52 -1.60
C ASP A 49 6.86 10.44 -0.95
N ALA A 50 5.66 9.92 -0.63
CA ALA A 50 4.56 10.72 -0.10
C ALA A 50 4.87 11.36 1.27
N TRP A 51 5.82 10.80 2.02
CA TRP A 51 6.20 11.20 3.36
C TRP A 51 7.73 11.33 3.38
N ASP A 52 8.29 12.47 3.83
CA ASP A 52 9.74 12.73 3.80
C ASP A 52 10.55 11.51 4.30
N TYR A 53 11.27 10.86 3.38
CA TYR A 53 11.98 9.60 3.64
C TYR A 53 13.04 9.77 4.73
N THR A 54 13.49 11.00 4.99
CA THR A 54 14.41 11.35 6.07
C THR A 54 13.77 11.18 7.45
N LEU A 55 12.43 11.25 7.54
CA LEU A 55 11.66 11.11 8.77
C LEU A 55 11.11 9.70 9.01
N TYR A 56 10.78 8.94 7.96
CA TYR A 56 10.09 7.65 8.10
C TYR A 56 10.92 6.41 7.73
N GLY A 57 12.01 6.54 6.96
CA GLY A 57 12.87 5.41 6.59
C GLY A 57 12.30 4.52 5.48
N SER A 58 12.78 3.29 5.37
CA SER A 58 12.35 2.32 4.32
C SER A 58 11.58 1.16 4.92
N LEU A 59 10.60 0.63 4.16
CA LEU A 59 9.95 -0.63 4.46
C LEU A 59 10.78 -1.78 3.88
N LYS A 60 11.12 -2.76 4.71
CA LYS A 60 11.72 -4.01 4.24
C LYS A 60 10.61 -4.92 3.74
N GLY A 61 10.88 -5.66 2.67
CA GLY A 61 9.91 -6.59 2.11
C GLY A 61 10.54 -7.64 1.21
N ARG A 62 9.69 -8.46 0.59
CA ARG A 62 10.08 -9.48 -0.37
C ARG A 62 9.16 -9.49 -1.57
N VAL A 63 9.72 -9.78 -2.74
CA VAL A 63 8.92 -10.03 -3.95
C VAL A 63 8.10 -11.30 -3.73
N VAL A 64 6.78 -11.18 -3.86
CA VAL A 64 5.84 -12.31 -3.70
C VAL A 64 5.13 -12.68 -5.00
N TYR A 65 5.16 -11.79 -5.98
CA TYR A 65 4.54 -12.02 -7.28
C TYR A 65 5.26 -11.21 -8.36
N ILE A 66 5.38 -11.81 -9.55
CA ILE A 66 5.85 -11.20 -10.78
C ILE A 66 4.86 -11.64 -11.86
N SER A 67 4.36 -10.71 -12.68
CA SER A 67 3.45 -11.05 -13.77
C SER A 67 4.13 -12.00 -14.77
N PRO A 68 3.40 -12.98 -15.31
CA PRO A 68 3.95 -13.91 -16.31
C PRO A 68 4.17 -13.22 -17.67
N ASP A 69 3.51 -12.10 -17.89
CA ASP A 69 3.48 -11.34 -19.13
C ASP A 69 3.68 -9.83 -18.89
N THR A 70 4.01 -9.11 -19.96
CA THR A 70 4.10 -7.66 -19.97
C THR A 70 2.72 -7.03 -20.08
N LEU A 71 2.47 -6.03 -19.25
CA LEU A 71 1.33 -5.11 -19.36
C LEU A 71 1.79 -3.85 -20.08
N GLU A 72 0.86 -3.11 -20.69
CA GLU A 72 1.15 -1.83 -21.32
C GLU A 72 0.51 -0.68 -20.53
N GLU A 73 1.21 0.44 -20.45
CA GLU A 73 0.67 1.70 -19.93
C GLU A 73 1.00 2.84 -20.89
N GLU A 74 0.02 3.73 -21.08
CA GLU A 74 0.23 4.96 -21.84
C GLU A 74 0.90 6.01 -20.96
N MET A 75 2.13 6.41 -21.33
CA MET A 75 2.86 7.49 -20.69
C MET A 75 3.27 8.51 -21.75
N HIS A 76 2.79 9.74 -21.65
CA HIS A 76 3.10 10.83 -22.60
C HIS A 76 2.78 10.48 -24.07
N GLY A 77 1.72 9.71 -24.32
CA GLY A 77 1.32 9.27 -25.67
C GLY A 77 2.12 8.10 -26.23
N GLU A 78 3.01 7.50 -25.43
CA GLU A 78 3.74 6.28 -25.78
C GLU A 78 3.24 5.10 -24.95
N MET A 79 2.94 3.97 -25.60
CA MET A 79 2.66 2.71 -24.91
C MET A 79 3.98 2.11 -24.43
N ARG A 80 4.14 1.96 -23.11
CA ARG A 80 5.35 1.41 -22.50
C ARG A 80 5.04 0.07 -21.84
N PRO A 81 5.72 -1.02 -22.23
CA PRO A 81 5.55 -2.32 -21.59
C PRO A 81 6.23 -2.34 -20.22
N TYR A 82 5.62 -3.02 -19.25
CA TYR A 82 6.18 -3.27 -17.93
C TYR A 82 5.70 -4.61 -17.37
N TYR A 83 6.47 -5.17 -16.44
CA TYR A 83 6.05 -6.28 -15.60
C TYR A 83 5.47 -5.74 -14.30
N ARG A 84 4.35 -6.31 -13.85
CA ARG A 84 3.79 -6.01 -12.53
C ARG A 84 4.47 -6.88 -11.50
N VAL A 85 4.97 -6.26 -10.44
CA VAL A 85 5.65 -6.94 -9.34
C VAL A 85 5.00 -6.56 -8.03
N HIS A 86 4.68 -7.53 -7.19
CA HIS A 86 4.19 -7.27 -5.84
C HIS A 86 5.30 -7.53 -4.83
N ILE A 87 5.49 -6.56 -3.95
CA ILE A 87 6.39 -6.63 -2.81
C ILE A 87 5.54 -6.63 -1.55
N GLN A 88 5.60 -7.72 -0.79
CA GLN A 88 5.00 -7.78 0.53
C GLN A 88 5.99 -7.20 1.55
N THR A 89 5.55 -6.22 2.33
CA THR A 89 6.39 -5.67 3.41
C THR A 89 6.36 -6.57 4.64
N ASP A 90 7.47 -6.57 5.39
CA ASP A 90 7.57 -7.32 6.65
C ASP A 90 6.84 -6.60 7.81
N SER A 91 6.60 -5.29 7.68
CA SER A 91 5.87 -4.47 8.65
C SER A 91 5.00 -3.42 7.96
N ASN A 92 3.94 -2.99 8.63
CA ASN A 92 3.09 -1.89 8.18
C ASN A 92 3.61 -0.51 8.64
N THR A 93 4.66 -0.50 9.45
CA THR A 93 5.30 0.70 9.99
C THR A 93 6.73 0.77 9.48
N PRO A 94 7.14 1.85 8.81
CA PRO A 94 8.53 2.03 8.39
C PRO A 94 9.43 2.26 9.62
N GLU A 95 10.69 1.83 9.53
CA GLU A 95 11.60 1.68 10.68
C GLU A 95 11.88 3.02 11.42
N GLY A 96 11.53 4.16 10.80
CA GLY A 96 11.62 5.51 11.37
C GLY A 96 10.40 5.94 12.20
N ARG A 97 10.26 5.39 13.42
CA ARG A 97 10.07 6.10 14.71
C ARG A 97 9.37 5.26 15.78
N LYS A 98 9.81 5.52 17.03
CA LYS A 98 9.10 5.28 18.29
C LYS A 98 7.58 5.41 18.12
N PRO A 99 6.79 4.48 18.67
CA PRO A 99 5.34 4.57 18.58
C PRO A 99 4.87 5.89 19.18
N LEU A 100 4.02 6.61 18.44
CA LEU A 100 3.16 7.66 18.99
C LEU A 100 2.20 6.96 19.97
N ARG A 101 2.70 6.71 21.19
CA ARG A 101 1.88 6.27 22.31
C ARG A 101 0.87 7.38 22.56
N ARG A 102 -0.41 7.04 22.44
CA ARG A 102 -1.55 7.50 23.26
C ARG A 102 -1.18 8.64 24.22
N THR A 103 -1.49 9.87 23.85
CA THR A 103 -1.55 11.01 24.80
C THR A 103 -2.82 11.83 24.58
N VAL A 104 -3.95 11.16 24.30
CA VAL A 104 -5.26 11.85 24.22
C VAL A 104 -6.32 11.30 25.16
N ASP A 105 -6.03 10.24 25.95
CA ASP A 105 -6.99 9.71 26.95
C ASP A 105 -6.73 10.18 28.38
N GLU A 106 -5.68 10.98 28.64
CA GLU A 106 -5.30 11.37 30.01
C GLU A 106 -5.47 12.88 30.29
N ALA A 107 -6.42 13.53 29.60
CA ALA A 107 -6.70 14.96 29.80
C ALA A 107 -8.19 15.29 29.96
N MET A 108 -9.04 14.33 30.39
CA MET A 108 -10.47 14.61 30.63
C MET A 108 -11.09 13.92 31.87
N HIS A 109 -10.28 13.68 32.89
CA HIS A 109 -10.66 13.54 34.30
C HIS A 109 -9.49 14.19 35.06
N GLU A 110 -9.58 15.29 35.79
CA GLU A 110 -10.62 15.87 36.65
C GLU A 110 -10.07 17.29 37.01
N PRO A 111 -10.70 18.15 37.86
CA PRO A 111 -11.74 17.89 38.87
C PRO A 111 -13.13 18.48 38.59
#